data_AF-A0A3A8LAK3-F1
#
_entry.id   AF-A0A3A8LAK3-F1
#
_cell.length_a   1.000
_cell.length_b   1.000
_cell.length_c   1.000
_cell.angle_alpha   90.00
_cell.angle_beta   90.00
_cell.angle_gamma   90.00
#
_symmetry.space_group_name_H-M   'P 1'
#
loop_
_entity.id
_entity.type
_entity.pdbx_description
1 polymer ?
#
loop_
_entity_poly.entity_id
_entity_poly.type
_entity_poly.pdbx_seq_one_letter_code
_entity_poly.pdbx_strand_id
1 'polypeptide(L)'
;MRKPSLPTFLKVAVLTLLPAAAVAEPMQEWRCSVDSLTPEQAQARIEWARKCGLTQNLNPAGPNSWFLSGKAFDTNFDWAKEYKEFNTNRAWTGNLNQYNVNYYHAFSKYDNSPMYTVSAETSGPTANYFKWSHTSSRPRTLYPSFENSPVAGSGTQLFPHPTLNNCNLYSDATGTTVWNTNFYVIAYCESSCYAPDQKVLFSDGETNLLQAMQQGREDVITLGANATLDDLQLTQGKVYSYTSETRDSEHLLYHLRTASGGELKVTNEHPVVTREGRLVQAQTLKVGDELLRHDGTPDAIVSVEKSTHFGKVYNLKPESREQVSNILVAQGFLVGSARFQNDDIEYMNRVLLYRGVPEDVLPQ
;
A
#
# COMPACT_ATOMS: atom_id res chain seq x y z
N MET A 1 -8.05 -70.14 -28.38
CA MET A 1 -6.96 -69.28 -27.88
C MET A 1 -7.35 -67.82 -28.05
N ARG A 2 -7.41 -67.08 -26.93
CA ARG A 2 -7.22 -65.62 -26.72
C ARG A 2 -8.16 -65.17 -25.59
N LYS A 3 -7.55 -64.92 -24.42
CA LYS A 3 -8.18 -64.25 -23.27
C LYS A 3 -8.37 -62.76 -23.62
N PRO A 4 -9.46 -62.11 -23.21
CA PRO A 4 -9.55 -60.65 -23.27
C PRO A 4 -8.75 -60.05 -22.10
N SER A 5 -7.88 -59.10 -22.44
CA SER A 5 -7.03 -58.34 -21.53
C SER A 5 -7.82 -57.24 -20.80
N LEU A 6 -7.49 -57.02 -19.52
CA LEU A 6 -7.93 -55.89 -18.70
C LEU A 6 -7.62 -54.54 -19.39
N PRO A 7 -8.48 -53.52 -19.23
CA PRO A 7 -8.14 -52.16 -19.65
C PRO A 7 -7.21 -51.48 -18.64
N THR A 8 -6.15 -50.88 -19.17
CA THR A 8 -5.19 -50.03 -18.49
C THR A 8 -5.88 -48.78 -17.94
N PHE A 9 -5.82 -48.57 -16.62
CA PHE A 9 -6.21 -47.32 -15.98
C PHE A 9 -5.26 -46.19 -16.42
N LEU A 10 -5.77 -45.27 -17.24
CA LEU A 10 -5.09 -44.03 -17.56
C LEU A 10 -5.21 -43.10 -16.34
N LYS A 11 -4.14 -42.95 -15.55
CA LYS A 11 -4.06 -41.90 -14.53
C LYS A 11 -3.86 -40.56 -15.24
N VAL A 12 -4.94 -39.82 -15.45
CA VAL A 12 -4.86 -38.41 -15.83
C VAL A 12 -4.43 -37.63 -14.59
N ALA A 13 -3.16 -37.22 -14.55
CA ALA A 13 -2.71 -36.22 -13.60
C ALA A 13 -3.32 -34.88 -14.02
N VAL A 14 -4.36 -34.45 -13.30
CA VAL A 14 -4.87 -33.09 -13.40
C VAL A 14 -3.83 -32.19 -12.75
N LEU A 15 -2.93 -31.62 -13.56
CA LEU A 15 -2.07 -30.52 -13.15
C LEU A 15 -3.01 -29.32 -12.98
N THR A 16 -3.39 -29.02 -11.73
CA THR A 16 -4.14 -27.82 -11.41
C THR A 16 -3.28 -26.61 -11.77
N LEU A 17 -3.52 -26.03 -12.95
CA LEU A 17 -3.01 -24.71 -13.31
C LEU A 17 -3.67 -23.70 -12.37
N LEU A 18 -3.01 -23.42 -11.25
CA LEU A 18 -3.35 -22.25 -10.45
C LEU A 18 -3.20 -21.02 -11.37
N PRO A 19 -4.19 -20.12 -11.42
CA PRO A 19 -4.08 -18.92 -12.23
C PRO A 19 -2.89 -18.08 -11.74
N ALA A 20 -1.95 -17.76 -12.63
CA ALA A 20 -0.72 -17.01 -12.32
C ALA A 20 -1.00 -15.67 -11.60
N ALA A 21 -2.19 -15.08 -11.80
CA ALA A 21 -2.64 -13.88 -11.10
C ALA A 21 -2.76 -14.06 -9.57
N ALA A 22 -3.11 -15.26 -9.09
CA ALA A 22 -3.25 -15.55 -7.65
C ALA A 22 -1.89 -15.64 -6.92
N VAL A 23 -0.78 -15.78 -7.65
CA VAL A 23 0.59 -15.88 -7.09
C VAL A 23 1.38 -14.57 -7.27
N ALA A 24 0.91 -13.67 -8.14
CA ALA A 24 1.56 -12.39 -8.42
C ALA A 24 1.40 -11.38 -7.27
N GLU A 25 0.20 -11.27 -6.66
CA GLU A 25 -0.04 -10.38 -5.53
C GLU A 25 0.76 -10.73 -4.26
N PRO A 26 0.82 -12.00 -3.78
CA PRO A 26 1.59 -12.32 -2.58
C PRO A 26 3.08 -12.09 -2.79
N MET A 27 3.57 -12.36 -4.00
CA MET A 27 4.98 -12.15 -4.32
C MET A 27 5.30 -10.66 -4.49
N GLN A 28 4.41 -9.87 -5.08
CA GLN A 28 4.52 -8.41 -5.09
C GLN A 28 4.60 -7.83 -3.67
N GLU A 29 3.75 -8.30 -2.75
CA GLU A 29 3.80 -7.90 -1.34
C GLU A 29 5.12 -8.32 -0.68
N TRP A 30 5.61 -9.53 -0.96
CA TRP A 30 6.92 -9.97 -0.50
C TRP A 30 8.07 -9.11 -1.06
N ARG A 31 8.00 -8.68 -2.32
CA ARG A 31 8.99 -7.76 -2.90
C ARG A 31 8.95 -6.39 -2.23
N CYS A 32 7.75 -5.87 -1.97
CA CYS A 32 7.58 -4.61 -1.24
C CYS A 32 8.10 -4.72 0.21
N SER A 33 7.95 -5.87 0.87
CA SER A 33 8.50 -6.07 2.21
C SER A 33 10.04 -6.15 2.20
N VAL A 34 10.64 -6.83 1.21
CA VAL A 34 12.11 -6.90 1.05
C VAL A 34 12.71 -5.53 0.72
N ASP A 35 11.98 -4.68 0.01
CA ASP A 35 12.40 -3.36 -0.48
C ASP A 35 11.76 -2.19 0.28
N SER A 36 11.35 -2.45 1.53
CA SER A 36 10.67 -1.48 2.41
C SER A 36 11.50 -0.21 2.62
N LEU A 37 10.86 0.95 2.44
CA LEU A 37 11.45 2.28 2.63
C LEU A 37 10.71 3.13 3.66
N THR A 38 11.42 4.02 4.35
CA THR A 38 10.78 5.10 5.13
C THR A 38 10.07 6.09 4.18
N PRO A 39 9.13 6.91 4.67
CA PRO A 39 8.48 7.93 3.83
C PRO A 39 9.47 8.86 3.11
N GLU A 40 10.54 9.30 3.76
CA GLU A 40 11.57 10.16 3.17
C GLU A 40 12.36 9.43 2.08
N GLN A 41 12.67 8.15 2.31
CA GLN A 41 13.35 7.30 1.32
C GLN A 41 12.45 7.02 0.12
N ALA A 42 11.15 6.78 0.35
CA ALA A 42 10.15 6.60 -0.70
C ALA A 42 10.02 7.87 -1.56
N GLN A 43 9.96 9.04 -0.91
CA GLN A 43 9.99 10.34 -1.59
C GLN A 43 11.26 10.52 -2.43
N ALA A 44 12.42 10.19 -1.88
CA ALA A 44 13.67 10.28 -2.63
C ALA A 44 13.68 9.32 -3.83
N ARG A 45 13.14 8.09 -3.67
CA ARG A 45 13.07 7.10 -4.74
C ARG A 45 12.11 7.50 -5.85
N ILE A 46 10.94 8.04 -5.55
CA ILE A 46 10.00 8.47 -6.60
C ILE A 46 10.55 9.67 -7.39
N GLU A 47 11.24 10.61 -6.73
CA GLU A 47 11.96 11.70 -7.41
C GLU A 47 13.11 11.16 -8.28
N TRP A 48 13.85 10.16 -7.77
CA TRP A 48 14.88 9.47 -8.53
C TRP A 48 14.34 8.77 -9.77
N ALA A 49 13.24 8.02 -9.64
CA ALA A 49 12.62 7.30 -10.76
C ALA A 49 12.15 8.28 -11.84
N ARG A 50 11.52 9.40 -11.44
CA ARG A 50 11.16 10.50 -12.35
C ARG A 50 12.40 11.05 -13.08
N LYS A 51 13.45 11.42 -12.34
CA LYS A 51 14.71 11.91 -12.94
C LYS A 51 15.26 10.93 -13.98
N CYS A 52 15.29 9.65 -13.66
CA CYS A 52 15.85 8.64 -14.55
C CYS A 52 14.99 8.41 -15.80
N GLY A 53 13.67 8.32 -15.66
CA GLY A 53 12.77 8.25 -16.82
C GLY A 53 12.94 9.44 -17.76
N LEU A 54 13.05 10.66 -17.22
CA LEU A 54 13.24 11.88 -18.02
C LEU A 54 14.61 11.97 -18.70
N THR A 55 15.68 11.58 -18.00
CA THR A 55 17.05 11.81 -18.50
C THR A 55 17.60 10.65 -19.31
N GLN A 56 17.03 9.45 -19.19
CA GLN A 56 17.57 8.24 -19.81
C GLN A 56 16.63 7.62 -20.86
N ASN A 57 15.32 7.89 -20.83
CA ASN A 57 14.35 7.06 -21.56
C ASN A 57 13.33 7.82 -22.42
N LEU A 58 13.63 9.06 -22.80
CA LEU A 58 12.74 9.84 -23.68
C LEU A 58 13.15 9.73 -25.14
N ASN A 59 12.15 9.76 -26.03
CA ASN A 59 12.34 9.84 -27.47
C ASN A 59 11.30 10.78 -28.12
N PRO A 60 11.70 11.93 -28.70
CA PRO A 60 13.06 12.45 -28.71
C PRO A 60 13.58 12.74 -27.28
N ALA A 61 14.90 12.76 -27.10
CA ALA A 61 15.46 13.11 -25.80
C ALA A 61 15.30 14.61 -25.50
N GLY A 62 15.21 14.97 -24.21
CA GLY A 62 15.25 16.36 -23.77
C GLY A 62 13.89 16.93 -23.32
N PRO A 63 13.91 18.15 -22.74
CA PRO A 63 12.74 18.76 -22.09
C PRO A 63 11.62 19.15 -23.05
N ASN A 64 11.86 19.22 -24.36
CA ASN A 64 10.84 19.54 -25.36
C ASN A 64 10.05 18.32 -25.86
N SER A 65 10.34 17.13 -25.35
CA SER A 65 9.67 15.87 -25.72
C SER A 65 8.32 15.65 -25.03
N TRP A 66 7.78 16.69 -24.39
CA TRP A 66 6.51 16.61 -23.69
C TRP A 66 5.34 16.47 -24.67
N PHE A 67 4.23 15.92 -24.18
CA PHE A 67 2.93 15.91 -24.82
C PHE A 67 1.84 16.35 -23.84
N LEU A 68 0.65 16.63 -24.35
CA LEU A 68 -0.51 16.96 -23.51
C LEU A 68 -1.10 15.68 -22.91
N SER A 69 -1.14 15.58 -21.59
CA SER A 69 -1.67 14.43 -20.88
C SER A 69 -3.18 14.40 -20.94
N GLY A 70 -3.77 13.22 -21.18
CA GLY A 70 -5.21 13.00 -20.97
C GLY A 70 -5.57 12.62 -19.53
N LYS A 71 -4.64 12.71 -18.58
CA LYS A 71 -4.81 12.23 -17.19
C LYS A 71 -5.00 13.33 -16.16
N ALA A 72 -4.60 14.57 -16.47
CA ALA A 72 -4.66 15.67 -15.53
C ALA A 72 -4.64 17.02 -16.26
N PHE A 73 -5.08 18.05 -15.54
CA PHE A 73 -5.06 19.45 -15.94
C PHE A 73 -4.03 20.24 -15.13
N ASP A 74 -3.54 21.33 -15.72
CA ASP A 74 -2.87 22.36 -14.97
C ASP A 74 -3.89 23.27 -14.23
N THR A 75 -3.40 24.20 -13.42
CA THR A 75 -4.26 25.14 -12.67
C THR A 75 -5.01 26.15 -13.55
N ASN A 76 -4.66 26.27 -14.83
CA ASN A 76 -5.37 27.07 -15.83
C ASN A 76 -6.40 26.25 -16.62
N PHE A 77 -6.61 24.98 -16.24
CA PHE A 77 -7.45 24.01 -16.94
C PHE A 77 -6.96 23.61 -18.34
N ASP A 78 -5.68 23.87 -18.64
CA ASP A 78 -5.04 23.29 -19.81
C ASP A 78 -4.61 21.85 -19.51
N TRP A 79 -4.51 21.00 -20.54
CA TRP A 79 -3.99 19.65 -20.35
C TRP A 79 -2.54 19.67 -19.83
N ALA A 80 -2.27 18.92 -18.77
CA ALA A 80 -0.96 18.93 -18.11
C ALA A 80 0.13 18.36 -19.02
N LYS A 81 1.32 18.99 -19.03
CA LYS A 81 2.46 18.54 -19.83
C LYS A 81 3.10 17.29 -19.25
N GLU A 82 3.19 16.23 -20.04
CA GLU A 82 3.64 14.90 -19.65
C GLU A 82 4.80 14.40 -20.50
N TYR A 83 5.56 13.43 -19.99
CA TYR A 83 6.60 12.69 -20.67
C TYR A 83 6.30 11.21 -20.61
N LYS A 84 6.75 10.47 -21.62
CA LYS A 84 6.54 9.03 -21.70
C LYS A 84 7.85 8.34 -22.00
N GLU A 85 8.13 7.30 -21.24
CA GLU A 85 9.29 6.46 -21.49
C GLU A 85 9.11 5.64 -22.76
N PHE A 86 10.15 5.63 -23.60
CA PHE A 86 10.12 4.98 -24.90
C PHE A 86 10.54 3.50 -24.82
N ASN A 87 11.63 3.19 -24.11
CA ASN A 87 12.09 1.82 -23.91
C ASN A 87 11.39 1.18 -22.71
N THR A 88 10.33 0.43 -23.00
CA THR A 88 9.51 -0.26 -22.00
C THR A 88 10.19 -1.47 -21.34
N ASN A 89 11.33 -1.92 -21.88
CA ASN A 89 12.15 -2.99 -21.28
C ASN A 89 13.19 -2.45 -20.28
N ARG A 90 13.25 -1.14 -20.09
CA ARG A 90 14.13 -0.45 -19.14
C ARG A 90 13.45 0.81 -18.61
N ALA A 91 12.21 0.65 -18.12
CA ALA A 91 11.40 1.77 -17.68
C ALA A 91 11.46 1.96 -16.16
N TRP A 92 11.57 3.22 -15.73
CA TRP A 92 11.53 3.61 -14.32
C TRP A 92 10.10 3.82 -13.78
N THR A 93 9.11 3.77 -14.67
CA THR A 93 7.68 3.87 -14.38
C THR A 93 6.89 2.65 -14.87
N GLY A 94 5.67 2.49 -14.38
CA GLY A 94 4.83 1.33 -14.65
C GLY A 94 4.15 1.33 -16.02
N ASN A 95 3.64 0.16 -16.43
CA ASN A 95 2.97 -0.03 -17.72
C ASN A 95 1.48 0.35 -17.72
N LEU A 96 0.79 0.24 -16.57
CA LEU A 96 -0.67 0.44 -16.45
C LEU A 96 -1.12 1.83 -16.92
N ASN A 97 -0.30 2.85 -16.68
CA ASN A 97 -0.52 4.22 -17.16
C ASN A 97 0.50 4.61 -18.23
N GLN A 98 0.79 3.66 -19.12
CA GLN A 98 1.54 3.87 -20.36
C GLN A 98 2.95 4.47 -20.16
N TYR A 99 3.60 4.19 -19.02
CA TYR A 99 4.93 4.71 -18.71
C TYR A 99 5.00 6.25 -18.67
N ASN A 100 3.89 6.89 -18.26
CA ASN A 100 3.78 8.34 -18.11
C ASN A 100 4.53 8.81 -16.84
N VAL A 101 5.57 9.61 -17.04
CA VAL A 101 6.58 9.90 -16.01
C VAL A 101 6.04 10.80 -14.90
N ASN A 102 5.41 11.92 -15.25
CA ASN A 102 4.84 12.86 -14.28
C ASN A 102 3.58 12.29 -13.63
N TYR A 103 2.75 11.54 -14.36
CA TYR A 103 1.59 10.85 -13.80
C TYR A 103 2.01 9.92 -12.65
N TYR A 104 2.97 9.02 -12.89
CA TYR A 104 3.39 8.09 -11.84
C TYR A 104 4.07 8.79 -10.68
N HIS A 105 4.84 9.85 -10.92
CA HIS A 105 5.40 10.69 -9.87
C HIS A 105 4.31 11.36 -9.02
N ALA A 106 3.33 12.00 -9.68
CA ALA A 106 2.26 12.73 -9.01
C ALA A 106 1.31 11.80 -8.27
N PHE A 107 0.87 10.71 -8.89
CA PHE A 107 0.03 9.66 -8.28
C PHE A 107 0.68 9.07 -7.03
N SER A 108 2.01 8.93 -7.04
CA SER A 108 2.76 8.37 -5.93
C SER A 108 3.01 9.36 -4.80
N LYS A 109 2.98 10.67 -5.07
CA LYS A 109 3.40 11.71 -4.13
C LYS A 109 2.27 12.58 -3.60
N TYR A 110 1.22 12.80 -4.37
CA TYR A 110 0.14 13.74 -4.07
C TYR A 110 -1.21 13.06 -3.95
N ASP A 111 -2.11 13.66 -3.16
CA ASP A 111 -3.48 13.16 -3.06
C ASP A 111 -4.13 13.08 -4.45
N ASN A 112 -5.07 12.17 -4.60
CA ASN A 112 -5.75 11.96 -5.87
C ASN A 112 -6.46 13.25 -6.29
N SER A 113 -5.97 13.88 -7.35
CA SER A 113 -6.48 15.13 -7.89
C SER A 113 -6.27 15.13 -9.40
N PRO A 114 -7.26 15.60 -10.17
CA PRO A 114 -7.05 15.84 -11.59
C PRO A 114 -6.34 17.17 -11.87
N MET A 115 -6.08 18.01 -10.85
CA MET A 115 -5.47 19.34 -11.01
C MET A 115 -4.11 19.44 -10.35
N TYR A 116 -3.11 19.93 -11.09
CA TYR A 116 -1.75 20.14 -10.61
C TYR A 116 -1.20 21.50 -11.03
N THR A 117 -0.27 22.04 -10.25
CA THR A 117 0.62 23.09 -10.74
C THR A 117 1.63 22.46 -11.68
N VAL A 118 1.64 22.87 -12.95
CA VAL A 118 2.57 22.38 -13.97
C VAL A 118 3.56 23.48 -14.32
N SER A 119 4.82 23.28 -13.99
CA SER A 119 5.88 24.27 -14.25
C SER A 119 7.19 23.60 -14.65
N ALA A 120 8.00 24.32 -15.44
CA ALA A 120 9.34 23.87 -15.78
C ALA A 120 10.26 24.07 -14.57
N GLU A 121 11.03 23.03 -14.23
CA GLU A 121 12.01 23.10 -13.14
C GLU A 121 13.16 24.04 -13.53
N THR A 122 13.64 24.85 -12.59
CA THR A 122 14.64 25.90 -12.87
C THR A 122 16.08 25.46 -12.59
N SER A 123 16.28 24.33 -11.92
CA SER A 123 17.61 23.83 -11.54
C SER A 123 17.65 22.31 -11.42
N GLY A 124 18.86 21.77 -11.26
CA GLY A 124 19.09 20.34 -11.07
C GLY A 124 19.13 19.53 -12.38
N PRO A 125 19.25 18.20 -12.27
CA PRO A 125 19.38 17.30 -13.42
C PRO A 125 18.13 17.25 -14.32
N THR A 126 16.98 17.73 -13.82
CA THR A 126 15.72 17.84 -14.55
C THR A 126 15.35 19.29 -14.86
N ALA A 127 16.32 20.21 -14.87
CA ALA A 127 16.07 21.59 -15.30
C ALA A 127 15.42 21.64 -16.70
N ASN A 128 14.46 22.56 -16.84
CA ASN A 128 13.58 22.76 -18.00
C ASN A 128 12.53 21.67 -18.26
N TYR A 129 12.55 20.54 -17.56
CA TYR A 129 11.46 19.57 -17.63
C TYR A 129 10.26 20.07 -16.83
N PHE A 130 9.07 19.83 -17.37
CA PHE A 130 7.81 20.12 -16.68
C PHE A 130 7.59 19.12 -15.53
N LYS A 131 7.21 19.62 -14.36
CA LYS A 131 6.86 18.84 -13.18
C LYS A 131 5.43 19.13 -12.77
N TRP A 132 4.71 18.09 -12.38
CA TRP A 132 3.40 18.21 -11.73
C TRP A 132 3.62 18.32 -10.23
N SER A 133 3.05 19.34 -9.62
CA SER A 133 3.15 19.59 -8.18
C SER A 133 1.78 19.89 -7.59
N HIS A 134 1.57 19.52 -6.35
CA HIS A 134 0.36 19.82 -5.59
C HIS A 134 0.72 20.21 -4.16
N THR A 135 -0.13 20.98 -3.49
CA THR A 135 0.09 21.42 -2.10
C THR A 135 -0.22 20.32 -1.09
N SER A 136 -1.20 19.48 -1.39
CA SER A 136 -1.52 18.29 -0.59
C SER A 136 -0.69 17.09 -1.07
N SER A 137 0.13 16.55 -0.18
CA SER A 137 0.93 15.34 -0.42
C SER A 137 0.23 14.13 0.16
N ARG A 138 0.45 12.97 -0.47
CA ARG A 138 0.01 11.70 0.10
C ARG A 138 0.66 11.55 1.47
N PRO A 139 -0.12 11.14 2.47
CA PRO A 139 0.42 10.81 3.77
C PRO A 139 1.49 9.70 3.67
N ARG A 140 1.27 8.71 2.78
CA ARG A 140 2.24 7.67 2.41
C ARG A 140 2.63 7.74 0.94
N THR A 141 3.89 8.07 0.71
CA THR A 141 4.45 8.17 -0.63
C THR A 141 4.66 6.77 -1.20
N LEU A 142 4.08 6.52 -2.37
CA LEU A 142 4.35 5.29 -3.09
C LEU A 142 5.74 5.34 -3.73
N TYR A 143 6.37 4.20 -3.89
CA TYR A 143 7.65 4.11 -4.60
C TYR A 143 7.70 2.86 -5.48
N PRO A 144 8.36 2.94 -6.66
CA PRO A 144 8.48 1.79 -7.53
C PRO A 144 9.44 0.75 -6.94
N SER A 145 9.07 -0.53 -7.10
CA SER A 145 9.98 -1.67 -6.94
C SER A 145 10.21 -2.35 -8.28
N PHE A 146 11.38 -2.97 -8.44
CA PHE A 146 11.90 -3.40 -9.73
C PHE A 146 12.25 -4.88 -9.77
N GLU A 147 12.05 -5.51 -10.92
CA GLU A 147 12.59 -6.84 -11.24
C GLU A 147 13.15 -6.88 -12.66
N ASN A 148 13.92 -7.93 -12.96
CA ASN A 148 14.36 -8.24 -14.32
C ASN A 148 13.31 -8.99 -15.17
N SER A 149 12.10 -9.19 -14.64
CA SER A 149 10.96 -9.81 -15.33
C SER A 149 9.72 -8.92 -15.21
N PRO A 150 8.87 -8.83 -16.25
CA PRO A 150 7.65 -8.03 -16.19
C PRO A 150 6.55 -8.64 -15.33
N VAL A 151 6.66 -9.91 -14.94
CA VAL A 151 5.70 -10.58 -14.05
C VAL A 151 6.27 -10.56 -12.64
N ALA A 152 5.62 -9.80 -11.74
CA ALA A 152 6.02 -9.70 -10.34
C ALA A 152 6.27 -11.09 -9.75
N GLY A 153 7.44 -11.27 -9.15
CA GLY A 153 7.80 -12.52 -8.50
C GLY A 153 8.47 -13.58 -9.35
N SER A 154 8.45 -13.43 -10.67
CA SER A 154 9.07 -14.40 -11.58
C SER A 154 10.55 -14.10 -11.85
N GLY A 155 11.04 -12.93 -11.45
CA GLY A 155 12.39 -12.47 -11.69
C GLY A 155 13.26 -12.35 -10.44
N THR A 156 14.44 -11.77 -10.64
CA THR A 156 15.31 -11.27 -9.58
C THR A 156 14.91 -9.83 -9.26
N GLN A 157 14.67 -9.54 -7.97
CA GLN A 157 14.44 -8.18 -7.52
C GLN A 157 15.68 -7.32 -7.70
N LEU A 158 15.44 -6.09 -8.12
CA LEU A 158 16.45 -5.11 -8.40
C LEU A 158 16.22 -3.87 -7.53
N PHE A 159 17.33 -3.24 -7.14
CA PHE A 159 17.32 -2.12 -6.22
C PHE A 159 18.05 -0.94 -6.85
N PRO A 160 17.61 0.32 -6.65
CA PRO A 160 18.45 1.46 -6.97
C PRO A 160 19.66 1.53 -6.02
N HIS A 161 20.70 2.27 -6.39
CA HIS A 161 21.83 2.52 -5.48
C HIS A 161 21.31 3.17 -4.18
N PRO A 162 21.79 2.81 -2.97
CA PRO A 162 21.29 3.36 -1.71
C PRO A 162 21.29 4.89 -1.61
N THR A 163 22.23 5.54 -2.30
CA THR A 163 22.34 7.01 -2.33
C THR A 163 21.63 7.65 -3.52
N LEU A 164 20.99 6.87 -4.40
CA LEU A 164 20.25 7.33 -5.58
C LEU A 164 21.08 8.22 -6.54
N ASN A 165 22.42 8.06 -6.50
CA ASN A 165 23.40 8.91 -7.18
C ASN A 165 23.47 8.69 -8.70
N ASN A 166 22.98 7.56 -9.20
CA ASN A 166 22.94 7.20 -10.61
C ASN A 166 21.60 6.53 -10.97
N CYS A 167 21.36 6.25 -12.24
CA CYS A 167 20.12 5.62 -12.71
C CYS A 167 20.22 4.10 -12.88
N ASN A 168 21.29 3.47 -12.40
CA ASN A 168 21.43 2.02 -12.47
C ASN A 168 20.55 1.33 -11.43
N LEU A 169 20.19 0.10 -11.75
CA LEU A 169 19.66 -0.86 -10.80
C LEU A 169 20.72 -1.91 -10.47
N TYR A 170 20.52 -2.61 -9.37
CA TYR A 170 21.48 -3.54 -8.79
C TYR A 170 20.76 -4.80 -8.33
N SER A 171 21.39 -5.96 -8.45
CA SER A 171 20.83 -7.23 -7.96
C SER A 171 20.92 -7.39 -6.44
N ASP A 172 21.52 -6.42 -5.75
CA ASP A 172 21.64 -6.35 -4.30
C ASP A 172 21.28 -4.96 -3.79
N ALA A 173 20.67 -4.91 -2.61
CA ALA A 173 20.26 -3.66 -1.97
C ALA A 173 21.44 -2.80 -1.47
N THR A 174 22.68 -3.30 -1.50
CA THR A 174 23.87 -2.51 -1.13
C THR A 174 24.44 -1.71 -2.31
N GLY A 175 23.93 -1.93 -3.52
CA GLY A 175 24.35 -1.18 -4.71
C GLY A 175 25.70 -1.62 -5.25
N THR A 176 26.08 -2.89 -5.10
CA THR A 176 27.43 -3.38 -5.49
C THR A 176 27.45 -4.08 -6.84
N THR A 177 26.42 -4.83 -7.18
CA THR A 177 26.31 -5.65 -8.39
C THR A 177 25.35 -5.01 -9.37
N VAL A 178 25.90 -4.21 -10.30
CA VAL A 178 25.10 -3.47 -11.30
C VAL A 178 24.33 -4.44 -12.20
N TRP A 179 23.04 -4.21 -12.34
CA TRP A 179 22.18 -4.85 -13.33
C TRP A 179 22.16 -4.03 -14.62
N ASN A 180 22.62 -4.63 -15.72
CA ASN A 180 22.82 -3.95 -17.00
C ASN A 180 21.86 -4.42 -18.11
N THR A 181 20.92 -5.32 -17.83
CA THR A 181 19.95 -5.83 -18.81
C THR A 181 18.56 -5.23 -18.61
N ASN A 182 17.50 -5.92 -19.06
CA ASN A 182 16.13 -5.45 -18.95
C ASN A 182 15.68 -5.37 -17.49
N PHE A 183 14.85 -4.39 -17.18
CA PHE A 183 14.19 -4.26 -15.89
C PHE A 183 12.82 -3.61 -16.06
N TYR A 184 11.96 -3.86 -15.09
CA TYR A 184 10.56 -3.46 -15.11
C TYR A 184 10.16 -2.98 -13.71
N VAL A 185 9.32 -1.95 -13.66
CA VAL A 185 8.55 -1.67 -12.45
C VAL A 185 7.50 -2.77 -12.31
N ILE A 186 7.57 -3.53 -11.23
CA ILE A 186 6.62 -4.62 -10.94
C ILE A 186 5.51 -4.20 -9.98
N ALA A 187 5.76 -3.17 -9.18
CA ALA A 187 4.87 -2.74 -8.11
C ALA A 187 5.16 -1.30 -7.69
N TYR A 188 4.15 -0.66 -7.11
CA TYR A 188 4.32 0.53 -6.30
C TYR A 188 4.02 0.15 -4.85
N CYS A 189 5.00 0.33 -3.97
CA CYS A 189 4.96 -0.10 -2.59
C CYS A 189 4.61 1.07 -1.66
N GLU A 190 3.91 0.79 -0.55
CA GLU A 190 3.59 1.75 0.51
C GLU A 190 4.57 1.67 1.69
N SER A 191 4.60 2.72 2.53
CA SER A 191 5.35 2.78 3.79
C SER A 191 4.43 2.62 5.01
N SER A 192 4.79 1.84 6.06
CA SER A 192 4.26 1.86 7.46
C SER A 192 3.14 0.90 7.95
N CYS A 193 3.10 0.66 9.29
CA CYS A 193 2.35 -0.37 10.07
C CYS A 193 2.06 0.01 11.59
N TYR A 194 1.60 -0.90 12.50
CA TYR A 194 1.38 -0.76 13.99
C TYR A 194 2.64 -0.83 14.88
N ALA A 195 2.62 -0.32 16.12
CA ALA A 195 3.71 -0.51 17.09
C ALA A 195 3.99 -2.00 17.44
N PRO A 196 5.24 -2.39 17.76
CA PRO A 196 5.61 -3.80 18.03
C PRO A 196 4.86 -4.42 19.20
N ASP A 197 4.46 -3.62 20.20
CA ASP A 197 3.74 -4.07 21.39
C ASP A 197 2.23 -4.26 21.17
N GLN A 198 1.70 -3.82 20.02
CA GLN A 198 0.29 -3.89 19.69
C GLN A 198 -0.23 -5.34 19.69
N LYS A 199 -1.37 -5.54 20.34
CA LYS A 199 -2.10 -6.81 20.32
C LYS A 199 -3.28 -6.76 19.37
N VAL A 200 -3.48 -7.86 18.66
CA VAL A 200 -4.61 -8.10 17.75
C VAL A 200 -5.34 -9.34 18.22
N LEU A 201 -6.67 -9.37 18.02
CA LEU A 201 -7.51 -10.51 18.38
C LEU A 201 -7.38 -11.62 17.35
N PHE A 202 -7.05 -12.81 17.84
CA PHE A 202 -6.98 -14.06 17.09
C PHE A 202 -7.98 -15.07 17.68
N SER A 203 -8.10 -16.25 17.07
CA SER A 203 -9.12 -17.25 17.46
C SER A 203 -9.03 -17.72 18.91
N ASP A 204 -7.85 -17.67 19.52
CA ASP A 204 -7.60 -18.04 20.92
C ASP A 204 -7.40 -16.85 21.86
N GLY A 205 -7.59 -15.62 21.37
CA GLY A 205 -7.48 -14.39 22.16
C GLY A 205 -6.48 -13.38 21.60
N GLU A 206 -6.20 -12.35 22.39
CA GLU A 206 -5.29 -11.28 21.98
C GLU A 206 -3.83 -11.74 22.02
N THR A 207 -3.13 -11.58 20.89
CA THR A 207 -1.70 -11.90 20.78
C THR A 207 -0.94 -10.70 20.24
N ASN A 208 0.29 -10.54 20.73
CA ASN A 208 1.21 -9.55 20.20
C ASN A 208 1.48 -9.80 18.72
N LEU A 209 1.44 -8.75 17.90
CA LEU A 209 1.49 -8.92 16.45
C LEU A 209 2.84 -9.44 15.95
N LEU A 210 3.96 -8.97 16.52
CA LEU A 210 5.29 -9.49 16.22
C LEU A 210 5.39 -10.98 16.58
N GLN A 211 4.86 -11.38 17.73
CA GLN A 211 4.80 -12.78 18.13
C GLN A 211 3.99 -13.63 17.14
N ALA A 212 2.78 -13.17 16.77
CA ALA A 212 1.92 -13.89 15.84
C ALA A 212 2.58 -14.08 14.46
N MET A 213 3.26 -13.03 13.97
CA MET A 213 4.05 -13.08 12.74
C MET A 213 5.21 -14.09 12.85
N GLN A 214 5.98 -14.06 13.94
CA GLN A 214 7.10 -15.00 14.17
C GLN A 214 6.62 -16.46 14.27
N GLN A 215 5.41 -16.67 14.75
CA GLN A 215 4.77 -17.99 14.84
C GLN A 215 4.11 -18.43 13.53
N GLY A 216 4.06 -17.56 12.51
CA GLY A 216 3.38 -17.83 11.25
C GLY A 216 1.89 -18.10 11.45
N ARG A 217 1.24 -17.39 12.39
CA ARG A 217 -0.17 -17.60 12.68
C ARG A 217 -1.02 -17.28 11.45
N GLU A 218 -1.94 -18.19 11.11
CA GLU A 218 -2.75 -18.08 9.89
C GLU A 218 -4.19 -17.63 10.15
N ASP A 219 -4.67 -17.62 11.38
CA ASP A 219 -6.00 -17.14 11.73
C ASP A 219 -5.97 -15.67 12.16
N VAL A 220 -7.12 -14.98 12.11
CA VAL A 220 -7.34 -13.65 12.71
C VAL A 220 -8.84 -13.41 12.90
N ILE A 221 -9.23 -12.67 13.92
CA ILE A 221 -10.63 -12.24 14.10
C ILE A 221 -10.86 -10.89 13.40
N THR A 222 -11.85 -10.86 12.53
CA THR A 222 -12.28 -9.67 11.78
C THR A 222 -13.78 -9.46 11.89
N LEU A 223 -14.31 -8.35 11.37
CA LEU A 223 -15.75 -8.25 11.16
C LEU A 223 -16.22 -9.19 10.03
N GLY A 224 -17.39 -9.79 10.19
CA GLY A 224 -18.09 -10.50 9.12
C GLY A 224 -18.49 -9.54 8.01
N ALA A 225 -18.57 -10.03 6.77
CA ALA A 225 -18.88 -9.19 5.60
C ALA A 225 -20.22 -8.43 5.72
N ASN A 226 -21.17 -8.97 6.51
CA ASN A 226 -22.48 -8.39 6.75
C ASN A 226 -22.58 -7.61 8.08
N ALA A 227 -21.47 -7.40 8.78
CA ALA A 227 -21.49 -6.68 10.05
C ALA A 227 -21.96 -5.22 9.83
N THR A 228 -22.80 -4.75 10.75
CA THR A 228 -23.32 -3.37 10.76
C THR A 228 -23.13 -2.77 12.14
N LEU A 229 -23.35 -1.47 12.30
CA LEU A 229 -23.28 -0.84 13.63
C LEU A 229 -24.23 -1.48 14.66
N ASP A 230 -25.39 -1.96 14.22
CA ASP A 230 -26.39 -2.58 15.10
C ASP A 230 -26.13 -4.08 15.34
N ASP A 231 -25.25 -4.70 14.53
CA ASP A 231 -24.94 -6.13 14.58
C ASP A 231 -23.49 -6.35 14.14
N LEU A 232 -22.56 -6.15 15.07
CA LEU A 232 -21.15 -6.44 14.86
C LEU A 232 -20.90 -7.93 14.97
N GLN A 233 -21.00 -8.61 13.83
CA GLN A 233 -20.64 -10.01 13.74
C GLN A 233 -19.13 -10.13 13.62
N LEU A 234 -18.47 -10.78 14.57
CA LEU A 234 -17.07 -11.18 14.43
C LEU A 234 -16.99 -12.52 13.70
N THR A 235 -15.99 -12.66 12.84
CA THR A 235 -15.71 -13.91 12.13
C THR A 235 -14.24 -14.25 12.23
N GLN A 236 -13.93 -15.55 12.21
CA GLN A 236 -12.57 -16.01 12.05
C GLN A 236 -12.23 -16.00 10.55
N GLY A 237 -11.29 -15.15 10.18
CA GLY A 237 -10.67 -15.11 8.86
C GLY A 237 -9.30 -15.80 8.86
N LYS A 238 -8.68 -15.80 7.69
CA LYS A 238 -7.28 -16.15 7.53
C LYS A 238 -6.43 -14.91 7.34
N VAL A 239 -5.25 -14.91 7.93
CA VAL A 239 -4.17 -13.99 7.59
C VAL A 239 -3.62 -14.42 6.24
N TYR A 240 -3.61 -13.50 5.31
CA TYR A 240 -2.96 -13.67 4.01
C TYR A 240 -1.49 -13.28 4.09
N SER A 241 -1.18 -12.16 4.70
CA SER A 241 0.19 -11.71 4.90
C SER A 241 0.34 -10.87 6.17
N TYR A 242 1.53 -10.92 6.76
CA TYR A 242 1.98 -9.93 7.73
C TYR A 242 2.85 -8.90 7.01
N THR A 243 2.65 -7.64 7.31
CA THR A 243 3.49 -6.54 6.84
C THR A 243 4.32 -6.04 8.01
N SER A 244 5.59 -5.75 7.78
CA SER A 244 6.45 -5.17 8.80
C SER A 244 7.46 -4.26 8.14
N GLU A 245 7.95 -3.28 8.89
CA GLU A 245 9.15 -2.59 8.46
C GLU A 245 10.38 -3.47 8.58
N THR A 246 11.18 -3.47 7.53
CA THR A 246 12.37 -4.33 7.46
C THR A 246 13.56 -3.73 8.20
N ARG A 247 13.57 -2.42 8.47
CA ARG A 247 14.58 -1.70 9.26
C ARG A 247 13.90 -0.91 10.37
N ASP A 248 14.62 -0.71 11.47
CA ASP A 248 14.18 0.22 12.50
C ASP A 248 14.14 1.63 11.90
N SER A 249 13.02 2.32 12.05
CA SER A 249 12.88 3.71 11.68
C SER A 249 12.10 4.48 12.75
N GLU A 250 12.03 5.80 12.61
CA GLU A 250 11.34 6.63 13.58
C GLU A 250 9.86 6.77 13.19
N HIS A 251 8.96 6.47 14.13
CA HIS A 251 7.52 6.56 13.96
C HIS A 251 6.88 7.47 14.98
N LEU A 252 5.92 8.28 14.52
CA LEU A 252 5.03 8.99 15.42
C LEU A 252 3.88 8.07 15.83
N LEU A 253 3.82 7.74 17.11
CA LEU A 253 2.76 6.93 17.72
C LEU A 253 1.77 7.81 18.47
N TYR A 254 0.51 7.47 18.31
CA TYR A 254 -0.63 8.01 19.04
C TYR A 254 -1.07 6.98 20.07
N HIS A 255 -0.90 7.32 21.34
CA HIS A 255 -1.40 6.54 22.47
C HIS A 255 -2.72 7.14 22.92
N LEU A 256 -3.80 6.45 22.56
CA LEU A 256 -5.16 6.81 22.90
C LEU A 256 -5.52 6.10 24.21
N ARG A 257 -6.02 6.85 25.20
CA ARG A 257 -6.70 6.27 26.37
C ARG A 257 -8.16 6.65 26.36
N THR A 258 -9.02 5.70 26.69
CA THR A 258 -10.48 5.84 26.67
C THR A 258 -11.09 5.83 28.07
N ALA A 259 -12.33 6.25 28.20
CA ALA A 259 -13.04 6.41 29.47
C ALA A 259 -13.21 5.09 30.22
N SER A 260 -13.32 3.96 29.52
CA SER A 260 -13.34 2.63 30.13
C SER A 260 -11.98 2.16 30.70
N GLY A 261 -10.90 2.92 30.45
CA GLY A 261 -9.52 2.52 30.71
C GLY A 261 -8.89 1.72 29.58
N GLY A 262 -9.57 1.55 28.44
CA GLY A 262 -9.00 0.94 27.25
C GLY A 262 -7.88 1.80 26.64
N GLU A 263 -6.85 1.15 26.09
CA GLU A 263 -5.73 1.82 25.44
C GLU A 263 -5.57 1.32 24.00
N LEU A 264 -5.18 2.19 23.08
CA LEU A 264 -4.84 1.85 21.70
C LEU A 264 -3.59 2.65 21.28
N LYS A 265 -2.57 1.96 20.73
CA LYS A 265 -1.28 2.58 20.40
C LYS A 265 -0.92 2.30 18.94
N VAL A 266 -1.11 3.32 18.11
CA VAL A 266 -1.08 3.17 16.66
C VAL A 266 -0.23 4.26 16.02
N THR A 267 0.23 4.05 14.79
CA THR A 267 0.87 5.12 14.01
C THR A 267 -0.14 6.21 13.65
N ASN A 268 0.37 7.41 13.35
CA ASN A 268 -0.44 8.60 13.03
C ASN A 268 -1.54 8.36 11.98
N GLU A 269 -1.33 7.47 11.01
CA GLU A 269 -2.30 7.22 9.94
C GLU A 269 -3.08 5.92 10.08
N HIS A 270 -2.88 5.18 11.17
CA HIS A 270 -3.55 3.92 11.33
C HIS A 270 -5.08 4.12 11.30
N PRO A 271 -5.83 3.36 10.48
CA PRO A 271 -7.27 3.49 10.41
C PRO A 271 -7.91 2.99 11.70
N VAL A 272 -8.72 3.84 12.33
CA VAL A 272 -9.48 3.52 13.54
C VAL A 272 -10.96 3.77 13.27
N VAL A 273 -11.83 2.88 13.76
CA VAL A 273 -13.28 3.00 13.57
C VAL A 273 -13.88 3.84 14.71
N THR A 274 -14.57 4.92 14.36
CA THR A 274 -15.33 5.75 15.32
C THR A 274 -16.69 5.12 15.63
N ARG A 275 -17.36 5.63 16.67
CA ARG A 275 -18.76 5.31 17.01
C ARG A 275 -19.71 5.27 15.81
N GLU A 276 -19.52 6.17 14.84
CA GLU A 276 -20.37 6.28 13.64
C GLU A 276 -20.05 5.21 12.59
N GLY A 277 -19.14 4.27 12.86
CA GLY A 277 -18.70 3.26 11.91
C GLY A 277 -17.83 3.83 10.79
N ARG A 278 -17.21 4.99 11.04
CA ARG A 278 -16.32 5.66 10.10
C ARG A 278 -14.88 5.26 10.37
N LEU A 279 -14.14 4.93 9.31
CA LEU A 279 -12.69 4.84 9.41
C LEU A 279 -12.08 6.24 9.37
N VAL A 280 -11.30 6.59 10.37
CA VAL A 280 -10.54 7.84 10.42
C VAL A 280 -9.08 7.54 10.73
N GLN A 281 -8.19 8.46 10.40
CA GLN A 281 -6.77 8.31 10.75
C GLN A 281 -6.58 8.59 12.24
N ALA A 282 -5.68 7.87 12.90
CA ALA A 282 -5.39 8.10 14.32
C ALA A 282 -5.02 9.57 14.63
N GLN A 283 -4.34 10.26 13.71
CA GLN A 283 -3.91 11.64 13.88
C GLN A 283 -5.03 12.67 13.88
N THR A 284 -6.20 12.31 13.36
CA THR A 284 -7.36 13.20 13.35
C THR A 284 -8.18 13.10 14.64
N LEU A 285 -7.97 12.05 15.43
CA LEU A 285 -8.68 11.80 16.68
C LEU A 285 -8.28 12.80 17.77
N LYS A 286 -9.25 13.20 18.56
CA LYS A 286 -9.12 14.16 19.66
C LYS A 286 -9.82 13.64 20.91
N VAL A 287 -9.48 14.24 22.05
CA VAL A 287 -10.21 14.01 23.30
C VAL A 287 -11.69 14.37 23.09
N GLY A 288 -12.58 13.47 23.49
CA GLY A 288 -14.03 13.58 23.29
C GLY A 288 -14.56 12.81 22.08
N ASP A 289 -13.71 12.44 21.11
CA ASP A 289 -14.12 11.53 20.04
C ASP A 289 -14.36 10.12 20.63
N GLU A 290 -15.29 9.37 20.05
CA GLU A 290 -15.66 8.04 20.53
C GLU A 290 -15.18 6.95 19.57
N LEU A 291 -14.42 5.98 20.10
CA LEU A 291 -13.98 4.80 19.37
C LEU A 291 -15.03 3.70 19.48
N LEU A 292 -15.18 2.90 18.43
CA LEU A 292 -16.07 1.75 18.46
C LEU A 292 -15.32 0.51 18.96
N ARG A 293 -15.81 -0.09 20.05
CA ARG A 293 -15.32 -1.35 20.57
C ARG A 293 -15.87 -2.52 19.77
N HIS A 294 -15.20 -3.66 19.84
CA HIS A 294 -15.62 -4.88 19.12
C HIS A 294 -16.98 -5.44 19.58
N ASP A 295 -17.46 -5.04 20.76
CA ASP A 295 -18.79 -5.36 21.29
C ASP A 295 -19.88 -4.35 20.86
N GLY A 296 -19.51 -3.34 20.07
CA GLY A 296 -20.42 -2.32 19.54
C GLY A 296 -20.63 -1.13 20.45
N THR A 297 -20.03 -1.13 21.65
CA THR A 297 -20.15 0.00 22.56
C THR A 297 -19.17 1.12 22.19
N PRO A 298 -19.61 2.38 22.17
CA PRO A 298 -18.71 3.51 21.99
C PRO A 298 -17.90 3.77 23.26
N ASP A 299 -16.67 4.25 23.10
CA ASP A 299 -15.77 4.57 24.22
C ASP A 299 -15.04 5.88 23.96
N ALA A 300 -15.31 6.88 24.80
CA ALA A 300 -14.80 8.23 24.61
C ALA A 300 -13.30 8.30 24.90
N ILE A 301 -12.54 8.94 24.00
CA ILE A 301 -11.12 9.23 24.20
C ILE A 301 -10.99 10.30 25.28
N VAL A 302 -10.25 9.97 26.34
CA VAL A 302 -9.94 10.89 27.46
C VAL A 302 -8.50 11.41 27.40
N SER A 303 -7.62 10.75 26.65
CA SER A 303 -6.24 11.20 26.43
C SER A 303 -5.74 10.83 25.04
N VAL A 304 -4.96 11.73 24.43
CA VAL A 304 -4.20 11.50 23.19
C VAL A 304 -2.76 11.93 23.46
N GLU A 305 -1.88 10.99 23.71
CA GLU A 305 -0.45 11.24 23.91
C GLU A 305 0.32 10.91 22.63
N LYS A 306 1.20 11.82 22.20
CA LYS A 306 2.11 11.57 21.08
C LYS A 306 3.44 11.13 21.62
N SER A 307 3.97 10.04 21.07
CA SER A 307 5.31 9.57 21.38
C SER A 307 6.04 9.19 20.11
N THR A 308 7.37 9.26 20.17
CA THR A 308 8.22 8.77 19.10
C THR A 308 8.66 7.35 19.42
N HIS A 309 8.55 6.46 18.46
CA HIS A 309 9.05 5.09 18.55
C HIS A 309 10.13 4.86 17.49
N PHE A 310 11.34 4.52 17.92
CA PHE A 310 12.38 4.03 17.03
C PHE A 310 12.37 2.51 17.04
N GLY A 311 12.08 1.90 15.90
CA GLY A 311 11.92 0.46 15.77
C GLY A 311 11.02 0.11 14.61
N LYS A 312 10.79 -1.19 14.41
CA LYS A 312 9.88 -1.67 13.38
C LYS A 312 8.43 -1.58 13.82
N VAL A 313 7.56 -1.30 12.85
CA VAL A 313 6.11 -1.41 12.98
C VAL A 313 5.57 -2.60 12.15
N TYR A 314 4.44 -3.19 12.55
CA TYR A 314 3.87 -4.45 12.02
C TYR A 314 2.37 -4.31 11.73
N ASN A 315 1.82 -4.89 10.67
CA ASN A 315 0.39 -4.95 10.37
C ASN A 315 0.10 -6.32 9.74
N LEU A 316 -1.16 -6.64 9.49
CA LEU A 316 -1.55 -7.85 8.81
C LEU A 316 -2.65 -7.56 7.80
N LYS A 317 -2.75 -8.42 6.81
CA LYS A 317 -3.77 -8.39 5.77
C LYS A 317 -4.59 -9.68 5.86
N PRO A 318 -5.92 -9.58 6.09
CA PRO A 318 -6.81 -10.72 5.92
C PRO A 318 -6.87 -11.21 4.46
N GLU A 319 -7.17 -12.50 4.27
CA GLU A 319 -7.39 -13.09 2.93
C GLU A 319 -8.62 -12.53 2.23
N SER A 320 -9.64 -12.14 3.00
CA SER A 320 -10.86 -11.55 2.45
C SER A 320 -10.57 -10.21 1.74
N ARG A 321 -11.22 -10.01 0.60
CA ARG A 321 -11.24 -8.73 -0.12
C ARG A 321 -12.46 -7.87 0.19
N GLU A 322 -13.41 -8.41 0.96
CA GLU A 322 -14.57 -7.65 1.42
C GLU A 322 -14.11 -6.57 2.41
N GLN A 323 -14.53 -5.33 2.19
CA GLN A 323 -14.07 -4.16 2.95
C GLN A 323 -14.32 -4.33 4.45
N VAL A 324 -15.54 -4.70 4.85
CA VAL A 324 -15.88 -4.90 6.27
C VAL A 324 -15.00 -5.98 6.90
N SER A 325 -14.70 -7.05 6.16
CA SER A 325 -13.80 -8.13 6.64
C SER A 325 -12.32 -7.76 6.72
N ASN A 326 -11.97 -6.53 6.37
CA ASN A 326 -10.65 -5.94 6.59
C ASN A 326 -10.59 -5.04 7.84
N ILE A 327 -11.66 -5.01 8.66
CA ILE A 327 -11.67 -4.45 10.01
C ILE A 327 -11.25 -5.53 11.01
N LEU A 328 -10.19 -5.25 11.76
CA LEU A 328 -9.63 -6.10 12.81
C LEU A 328 -10.04 -5.61 14.19
N VAL A 329 -9.82 -6.45 15.21
CA VAL A 329 -9.91 -6.03 16.61
C VAL A 329 -8.51 -5.90 17.19
N ALA A 330 -8.17 -4.72 17.70
CA ALA A 330 -6.89 -4.44 18.36
C ALA A 330 -7.12 -3.79 19.72
N GLN A 331 -6.67 -4.45 20.80
CA GLN A 331 -6.88 -4.01 22.18
C GLN A 331 -8.36 -3.68 22.48
N GLY A 332 -9.27 -4.52 21.98
CA GLY A 332 -10.71 -4.36 22.13
C GLY A 332 -11.40 -3.35 21.21
N PHE A 333 -10.66 -2.59 20.38
CA PHE A 333 -11.20 -1.59 19.45
C PHE A 333 -11.19 -2.07 18.00
N LEU A 334 -12.11 -1.55 17.20
CA LEU A 334 -12.16 -1.81 15.77
C LEU A 334 -11.18 -0.90 15.00
N VAL A 335 -10.32 -1.51 14.20
CA VAL A 335 -9.26 -0.84 13.44
C VAL A 335 -9.14 -1.43 12.04
N GLY A 336 -8.67 -0.65 11.08
CA GLY A 336 -8.41 -1.15 9.73
C GLY A 336 -7.13 -1.99 9.67
N SER A 337 -7.16 -3.04 8.85
CA SER A 337 -6.01 -3.87 8.50
C SER A 337 -5.04 -3.16 7.56
N ALA A 338 -3.95 -3.84 7.20
CA ALA A 338 -3.00 -3.39 6.18
C ALA A 338 -3.68 -3.10 4.83
N ARG A 339 -4.87 -3.67 4.52
CA ARG A 339 -5.57 -3.36 3.26
C ARG A 339 -6.18 -1.95 3.26
N PHE A 340 -6.82 -1.52 4.34
CA PHE A 340 -7.31 -0.14 4.48
C PHE A 340 -6.18 0.88 4.52
N GLN A 341 -5.04 0.46 5.05
CA GLN A 341 -3.83 1.23 4.93
C GLN A 341 -3.35 1.25 3.47
N ASN A 342 -3.17 0.13 2.80
CA ASN A 342 -2.33 0.08 1.60
C ASN A 342 -3.06 0.14 0.26
N ASP A 343 -4.29 -0.36 0.20
CA ASP A 343 -5.01 -0.55 -1.07
C ASP A 343 -6.26 0.34 -1.13
N ASP A 344 -6.89 0.62 0.02
CA ASP A 344 -8.23 1.20 0.13
C ASP A 344 -8.26 2.59 0.80
N ILE A 345 -7.20 3.40 0.65
CA ILE A 345 -7.09 4.74 1.25
C ILE A 345 -8.27 5.65 0.87
N GLU A 346 -8.87 5.48 -0.31
CA GLU A 346 -10.05 6.25 -0.77
C GLU A 346 -11.32 6.02 0.07
N TYR A 347 -11.32 4.98 0.92
CA TYR A 347 -12.39 4.67 1.86
C TYR A 347 -12.15 5.26 3.26
N MET A 348 -10.99 5.88 3.50
CA MET A 348 -10.76 6.69 4.70
C MET A 348 -11.77 7.85 4.74
N ASN A 349 -12.31 8.10 5.92
CA ASN A 349 -13.41 9.02 6.20
C ASN A 349 -14.77 8.63 5.61
N ARG A 350 -14.95 7.42 5.07
CA ARG A 350 -16.28 6.89 4.70
C ARG A 350 -16.92 6.12 5.87
N VAL A 351 -18.24 6.10 5.90
CA VAL A 351 -19.01 5.24 6.82
C VAL A 351 -19.04 3.84 6.20
N LEU A 352 -18.42 2.85 6.84
CA LEU A 352 -18.35 1.48 6.31
C LEU A 352 -19.43 0.55 6.87
N LEU A 353 -20.02 0.92 8.02
CA LEU A 353 -20.95 0.06 8.75
C LEU A 353 -22.41 0.55 8.68
N TYR A 354 -22.72 1.48 7.78
CA TYR A 354 -24.10 1.91 7.51
C TYR A 354 -24.77 0.96 6.52
N ARG A 355 -26.07 0.72 6.70
CA ARG A 355 -26.89 0.07 5.66
C ARG A 355 -26.71 0.84 4.36
N GLY A 356 -26.49 0.07 3.28
CA GLY A 356 -26.28 0.58 1.94
C GLY A 356 -27.18 1.79 1.68
N VAL A 357 -26.55 2.89 1.26
CA VAL A 357 -27.30 4.01 0.67
C VAL A 357 -28.19 3.38 -0.40
N PRO A 358 -29.52 3.47 -0.27
CA PRO A 358 -30.43 2.95 -1.28
C PRO A 358 -29.96 3.41 -2.67
N GLU A 359 -30.00 2.52 -3.67
CA GLU A 359 -29.42 2.78 -5.00
C GLU A 359 -30.02 4.05 -5.65
N ASP A 360 -31.21 4.46 -5.20
CA ASP A 360 -31.94 5.68 -5.56
C ASP A 360 -31.44 6.98 -4.93
N VAL A 361 -30.53 6.92 -3.95
CA VAL A 361 -29.91 8.10 -3.29
C VAL A 361 -28.43 8.29 -3.65
N LEU A 362 -27.84 7.40 -4.46
CA LEU A 362 -26.55 7.65 -5.10
C LEU A 362 -26.76 8.54 -6.33
N PRO A 363 -26.03 9.67 -6.47
CA PRO A 363 -26.15 10.51 -7.65
C PRO A 363 -25.76 9.71 -8.91
N GLN A 364 -26.64 9.73 -9.92
CA GLN A 364 -26.41 9.10 -11.22
C GLN A 364 -25.31 9.79 -12.02
#